data_AF-A0A7S4I047-F1
#
_entry.id   AF-A0A7S4I047-F1
#
_cell.length_a   1.000
_cell.length_b   1.000
_cell.length_c   1.000
_cell.angle_alpha   90.00
_cell.angle_beta   90.00
_cell.angle_gamma   90.00
#
_symmetry.space_group_name_H-M   'P 1'
#
loop_
_entity.id
_entity.type
_entity.pdbx_description
1 polymer ?
#
loop_
_entity_poly.entity_id
_entity_poly.type
_entity_poly.pdbx_seq_one_letter_code
_entity_poly.pdbx_strand_id
1 'polypeptide(L)'
;MADQSDALLLAACNSVGDAAYDNQAVAAYLCEWIKTLHVMGRGEMSAPQWREKCKKRYGFDPLVPQPVSVIGTMPGQGQVEERLPTGEDILFLIADRTCQGNPEDAARKILQDFRSGRMGPAALQLAPRRADDGGQTKVDVRRGVAESLGGDLAERASRSAEERRREEMEERDRRAKVAVETAAERGLELPPVVEASAEEGAEEEETGEKEDSAPEVSQEEIGKGMFDGW
;
A
#
# COMPACT_ATOMS: atom_id res chain seq x y z
N MET A 1 -4.29 10.87 2.67
CA MET A 1 -4.59 10.40 1.30
C MET A 1 -4.70 8.89 1.42
N ALA A 2 -5.88 8.31 1.22
CA ALA A 2 -6.08 6.87 1.47
C ALA A 2 -5.25 6.06 0.49
N ASP A 3 -4.33 5.24 1.01
CA ASP A 3 -3.45 4.41 0.20
C ASP A 3 -4.27 3.24 -0.37
N GLN A 4 -4.50 3.26 -1.69
CA GLN A 4 -5.26 2.22 -2.39
C GLN A 4 -4.65 0.82 -2.21
N SER A 5 -3.34 0.75 -1.95
CA SER A 5 -2.62 -0.48 -1.58
C SER A 5 -3.16 -1.11 -0.30
N ASP A 6 -3.47 -0.32 0.71
CA ASP A 6 -3.96 -0.83 2.00
C ASP A 6 -5.38 -1.38 1.86
N ALA A 7 -6.20 -0.75 1.02
CA ALA A 7 -7.53 -1.25 0.68
C ALA A 7 -7.47 -2.64 0.01
N LEU A 8 -6.49 -2.88 -0.88
CA LEU A 8 -6.29 -4.19 -1.52
C LEU A 8 -5.84 -5.26 -0.52
N LEU A 9 -4.98 -4.92 0.45
CA LEU A 9 -4.57 -5.84 1.52
C LEU A 9 -5.75 -6.18 2.45
N LEU A 10 -6.57 -5.19 2.80
CA LEU A 10 -7.79 -5.41 3.58
C LEU A 10 -8.79 -6.31 2.84
N ALA A 11 -8.94 -6.12 1.53
CA ALA A 11 -9.74 -6.99 0.68
C ALA A 11 -9.20 -8.43 0.66
N ALA A 12 -7.87 -8.61 0.59
CA ALA A 12 -7.27 -9.94 0.66
C ALA A 12 -7.58 -10.66 1.98
N CYS A 13 -7.60 -9.93 3.10
CA CYS A 13 -7.96 -10.42 4.43
C CYS A 13 -9.46 -10.66 4.67
N ASN A 14 -10.32 -10.38 3.67
CA ASN A 14 -11.78 -10.43 3.82
C ASN A 14 -12.34 -9.48 4.88
N SER A 15 -11.65 -8.37 5.16
CA SER A 15 -12.06 -7.36 6.15
C SER A 15 -13.08 -6.36 5.60
N VAL A 16 -13.34 -6.40 4.30
CA VAL A 16 -14.32 -5.59 3.57
C VAL A 16 -15.13 -6.58 2.74
N GLY A 17 -16.46 -6.65 2.94
CA GLY A 17 -17.33 -7.77 2.52
C GLY A 17 -17.29 -8.14 1.01
N ASP A 18 -18.01 -9.22 0.68
CA ASP A 18 -17.89 -10.06 -0.54
C ASP A 18 -18.00 -9.37 -1.93
N ALA A 19 -18.35 -8.08 -2.04
CA ALA A 19 -18.79 -7.50 -3.32
C ALA A 19 -18.06 -6.23 -3.79
N ALA A 20 -17.04 -5.73 -3.08
CA ALA A 20 -16.46 -4.42 -3.40
C ALA A 20 -15.25 -4.43 -4.36
N TYR A 21 -14.63 -5.59 -4.63
CA TYR A 21 -13.34 -5.66 -5.34
C TYR A 21 -13.27 -6.78 -6.37
N ASP A 22 -12.43 -6.57 -7.39
CA ASP A 22 -12.06 -7.60 -8.36
C ASP A 22 -11.11 -8.62 -7.73
N ASN A 23 -11.57 -9.89 -7.63
CA ASN A 23 -10.80 -10.98 -7.05
C ASN A 23 -9.47 -11.19 -7.77
N GLN A 24 -9.43 -11.04 -9.09
CA GLN A 24 -8.21 -11.24 -9.88
C GLN A 24 -7.17 -10.20 -9.52
N ALA A 25 -7.57 -8.93 -9.47
CA ALA A 25 -6.70 -7.83 -9.06
C ALA A 25 -6.18 -8.02 -7.61
N VAL A 26 -7.06 -8.39 -6.67
CA VAL A 26 -6.67 -8.60 -5.27
C VAL A 26 -5.71 -9.80 -5.13
N ALA A 27 -5.98 -10.90 -5.83
CA ALA A 27 -5.12 -12.10 -5.80
C ALA A 27 -3.76 -11.83 -6.43
N ALA A 28 -3.72 -11.19 -7.60
CA ALA A 28 -2.47 -10.81 -8.26
C ALA A 28 -1.65 -9.86 -7.37
N TYR A 29 -2.30 -8.85 -6.79
CA TYR A 29 -1.65 -7.91 -5.87
C TYR A 29 -1.10 -8.61 -4.62
N LEU A 30 -1.86 -9.52 -4.00
CA LEU A 30 -1.41 -10.31 -2.85
C LEU A 30 -0.15 -11.14 -3.20
N CYS A 31 -0.15 -11.82 -4.34
CA CYS A 31 0.99 -12.61 -4.78
C CYS A 31 2.23 -11.73 -5.06
N GLU A 32 2.05 -10.59 -5.72
CA GLU A 32 3.13 -9.63 -5.96
C GLU A 32 3.67 -9.05 -4.64
N TRP A 33 2.79 -8.76 -3.68
CA TRP A 33 3.16 -8.23 -2.37
C TRP A 33 4.03 -9.22 -1.59
N ILE A 34 3.58 -10.47 -1.46
CA ILE A 34 4.34 -11.51 -0.75
C ILE A 34 5.66 -11.80 -1.48
N LYS A 35 5.67 -11.82 -2.82
CA LYS A 35 6.89 -11.95 -3.62
C LYS A 35 7.86 -10.80 -3.34
N THR A 36 7.39 -9.56 -3.36
CA THR A 36 8.20 -8.36 -3.09
C THR A 36 8.84 -8.43 -1.69
N LEU A 37 8.10 -8.87 -0.69
CA LEU A 37 8.64 -9.07 0.66
C LEU A 37 9.78 -10.10 0.70
N HIS A 38 9.71 -11.15 -0.10
CA HIS A 38 10.81 -12.11 -0.25
C HIS A 38 12.03 -11.51 -0.96
N VAL A 39 11.81 -10.75 -2.05
CA VAL A 39 12.87 -10.05 -2.77
C VAL A 39 13.59 -9.03 -1.87
N MET A 40 12.86 -8.34 -1.01
CA MET A 40 13.41 -7.43 0.02
C MET A 40 14.13 -8.14 1.18
N GLY A 41 14.23 -9.48 1.17
CA GLY A 41 14.84 -10.25 2.25
C GLY A 41 14.01 -10.30 3.55
N ARG A 42 12.72 -9.98 3.48
CA ARG A 42 11.77 -10.00 4.63
C ARG A 42 10.79 -11.17 4.57
N GLY A 43 10.91 -12.04 3.56
CA GLY A 43 10.03 -13.18 3.34
C GLY A 43 9.99 -14.15 4.52
N GLU A 44 11.12 -14.41 5.18
CA GLU A 44 11.15 -15.29 6.36
C GLU A 44 10.36 -14.74 7.55
N MET A 45 10.35 -13.41 7.72
CA MET A 45 9.58 -12.78 8.80
C MET A 45 8.10 -12.66 8.45
N SER A 46 7.78 -12.32 7.20
CA SER A 46 6.41 -12.10 6.77
C SER A 46 5.69 -13.40 6.46
N ALA A 47 6.24 -14.25 5.61
CA ALA A 47 5.57 -15.40 5.01
C ALA A 47 6.53 -16.59 4.79
N PRO A 48 7.09 -17.17 5.88
CA PRO A 48 8.22 -18.12 5.81
C PRO A 48 7.93 -19.38 5.00
N GLN A 49 6.68 -19.85 5.00
CA GLN A 49 6.29 -21.10 4.34
C GLN A 49 5.70 -20.88 2.94
N TRP A 50 5.49 -19.62 2.52
CA TRP A 50 4.75 -19.33 1.31
C TRP A 50 5.37 -19.98 0.07
N ARG A 51 6.69 -19.84 -0.11
CA ARG A 51 7.41 -20.43 -1.23
C ARG A 51 7.25 -21.96 -1.31
N GLU A 52 7.42 -22.66 -0.19
CA GLU A 52 7.29 -24.12 -0.14
C GLU A 52 5.85 -24.58 -0.39
N LYS A 53 4.87 -23.87 0.19
CA LYS A 53 3.45 -24.14 -0.02
C LYS A 53 3.04 -23.89 -1.47
N CYS A 54 3.55 -22.84 -2.11
CA CYS A 54 3.33 -22.59 -3.54
C CYS A 54 3.85 -23.74 -4.40
N LYS A 55 5.07 -24.24 -4.14
CA LYS A 55 5.62 -25.41 -4.85
C LYS A 55 4.75 -26.64 -4.68
N LYS A 56 4.39 -26.97 -3.44
CA LYS A 56 3.63 -28.18 -3.13
C LYS A 56 2.21 -28.14 -3.68
N ARG A 57 1.58 -26.96 -3.68
CA ARG A 57 0.16 -26.81 -3.99
C ARG A 57 -0.13 -26.38 -5.41
N TYR A 58 0.66 -25.45 -5.93
CA TYR A 58 0.48 -24.89 -7.27
C TYR A 58 1.51 -25.44 -8.27
N GLY A 59 2.52 -26.18 -7.81
CA GLY A 59 3.48 -26.86 -8.68
C GLY A 59 4.55 -25.95 -9.28
N PHE A 60 4.77 -24.74 -8.73
CA PHE A 60 5.82 -23.85 -9.20
C PHE A 60 6.45 -23.00 -8.09
N ASP A 61 7.61 -22.42 -8.41
CA ASP A 61 8.34 -21.53 -7.53
C ASP A 61 8.14 -20.06 -7.96
N PRO A 62 7.49 -19.22 -7.15
CA PRO A 62 7.26 -17.81 -7.50
C PRO A 62 8.53 -16.95 -7.43
N LEU A 63 9.64 -17.48 -6.89
CA LEU A 63 10.92 -16.78 -6.77
C LEU A 63 11.97 -17.24 -7.79
N VAL A 64 11.58 -18.06 -8.77
CA VAL A 64 12.47 -18.50 -9.85
C VAL A 64 12.09 -17.74 -11.12
N PRO A 65 13.06 -17.10 -11.80
CA PRO A 65 12.82 -16.45 -13.08
C PRO A 65 12.15 -17.42 -14.05
N GLN A 66 11.08 -16.95 -14.69
CA GLN A 66 10.38 -17.70 -15.72
C GLN A 66 10.66 -17.07 -17.08
N PRO A 67 10.76 -17.88 -18.14
CA PRO A 67 10.81 -17.36 -19.50
C PRO A 67 9.48 -16.67 -19.81
N VAL A 68 9.50 -15.36 -20.00
CA VAL A 68 8.31 -14.62 -20.43
C VAL A 68 8.37 -14.38 -21.93
N SER A 69 7.28 -14.67 -22.62
CA SER A 69 7.10 -14.24 -24.01
C SER A 69 6.69 -12.77 -23.99
N VAL A 70 7.55 -11.88 -24.49
CA VAL A 70 7.22 -10.46 -24.63
C VAL A 70 6.05 -10.33 -25.60
N ILE A 71 4.92 -9.80 -25.11
CA ILE A 71 3.71 -9.56 -25.92
C ILE A 71 4.07 -8.50 -26.97
N GLY A 72 3.91 -8.84 -28.25
CA GLY A 72 4.20 -7.95 -29.39
C GLY A 72 5.43 -8.31 -30.21
N THR A 73 6.18 -9.35 -29.84
CA THR A 73 7.31 -9.83 -30.64
C THR A 73 6.83 -10.76 -31.76
N MET A 74 7.31 -10.53 -32.99
CA MET A 74 6.98 -11.32 -34.16
C MET A 74 7.33 -12.81 -33.95
N PRO A 75 6.52 -13.76 -34.48
CA PRO A 75 6.82 -15.19 -34.38
C PRO A 75 8.21 -15.47 -35.00
N GLY A 76 9.13 -16.00 -34.19
CA GLY A 76 10.49 -16.35 -34.60
C GLY A 76 11.61 -15.40 -34.11
N GLN A 77 11.29 -14.29 -33.47
CA GLN A 77 12.28 -13.39 -32.83
C GLN A 77 12.02 -13.19 -31.33
N GLY A 78 11.45 -14.17 -30.64
CA GLY A 78 11.18 -14.07 -29.20
C GLY A 78 12.48 -13.90 -28.43
N GLN A 79 12.79 -12.67 -28.01
CA GLN A 79 13.69 -12.49 -26.88
C GLN A 79 12.98 -13.12 -25.68
N VAL A 80 13.50 -14.25 -25.25
CA VAL A 80 13.08 -14.89 -24.01
C VAL A 80 13.80 -14.14 -22.91
N GLU A 81 13.13 -13.18 -22.29
CA GLU A 81 13.62 -12.57 -21.07
C GLU A 81 13.29 -13.50 -19.90
N GLU A 82 14.31 -13.83 -19.10
CA GLU A 82 14.12 -14.52 -17.83
C GLU A 82 13.90 -13.46 -16.76
N ARG A 83 12.65 -13.33 -16.29
CA ARG A 83 12.32 -12.41 -15.19
C ARG A 83 11.50 -13.11 -14.13
N LEU A 84 11.51 -12.57 -12.90
CA LEU A 84 10.60 -13.05 -11.87
C LEU A 84 9.15 -12.85 -12.34
N PRO A 85 8.27 -13.85 -12.16
CA PRO A 85 6.87 -13.72 -12.56
C PRO A 85 6.20 -12.61 -11.75
N THR A 86 5.39 -11.77 -12.40
CA THR A 86 4.53 -10.80 -11.71
C THR A 86 3.41 -11.52 -10.96
N GLY A 87 2.68 -10.80 -10.11
CA GLY A 87 1.46 -11.28 -9.48
C GLY A 87 0.40 -11.75 -10.49
N GLU A 88 0.29 -11.06 -11.62
CA GLU A 88 -0.57 -11.47 -12.74
C GLU A 88 -0.05 -12.75 -13.40
N ASP A 89 1.26 -12.83 -13.69
CA ASP A 89 1.88 -14.04 -14.24
C ASP A 89 1.65 -15.24 -13.30
N ILE A 90 1.80 -15.03 -11.98
CA ILE A 90 1.52 -16.03 -10.94
C ILE A 90 0.06 -16.49 -11.00
N LEU A 91 -0.90 -15.55 -11.13
CA LEU A 91 -2.31 -15.88 -11.24
C LEU A 91 -2.60 -16.77 -12.46
N PHE A 92 -2.10 -16.38 -13.64
CA PHE A 92 -2.26 -17.17 -14.87
C PHE A 92 -1.58 -18.54 -14.77
N LEU A 93 -0.37 -18.60 -14.19
CA LEU A 93 0.33 -19.88 -13.94
C LEU A 93 -0.47 -20.82 -13.03
N ILE A 94 -1.19 -20.28 -12.04
CA ILE A 94 -2.07 -21.07 -11.16
C ILE A 94 -3.34 -21.49 -11.92
N ALA A 95 -3.88 -20.61 -12.75
CA ALA A 95 -5.05 -20.87 -13.57
C ALA A 95 -4.81 -22.05 -14.51
N ASP A 96 -3.70 -22.03 -15.26
CA ASP A 96 -3.35 -23.08 -16.21
C ASP A 96 -3.14 -24.43 -15.53
N ARG A 97 -2.48 -24.45 -14.37
CA ARG A 97 -2.16 -25.71 -13.68
C ARG A 97 -3.30 -26.30 -12.86
N THR A 98 -4.17 -25.46 -12.30
CA THR A 98 -5.14 -25.92 -11.27
C THR A 98 -6.60 -25.58 -11.56
N CYS A 99 -6.88 -24.64 -12.47
CA CYS A 99 -8.22 -24.13 -12.74
C CYS A 99 -8.56 -24.14 -14.23
N GLN A 100 -7.97 -25.02 -15.04
CA GLN A 100 -8.27 -25.18 -16.47
C GLN A 100 -8.10 -23.88 -17.28
N GLY A 101 -7.18 -23.01 -16.87
CA GLY A 101 -6.94 -21.70 -17.49
C GLY A 101 -7.94 -20.60 -17.07
N ASN A 102 -8.84 -20.85 -16.10
CA ASN A 102 -9.77 -19.83 -15.61
C ASN A 102 -9.10 -18.95 -14.52
N PRO A 103 -8.81 -17.66 -14.80
CA PRO A 103 -8.15 -16.78 -13.84
C PRO A 103 -9.04 -16.43 -12.65
N GLU A 104 -10.36 -16.40 -12.83
CA GLU A 104 -11.29 -16.05 -11.75
C GLU A 104 -11.34 -17.14 -10.67
N ASP A 105 -11.40 -18.41 -11.10
CA ASP A 105 -11.38 -19.54 -10.18
C ASP A 105 -10.02 -19.67 -9.49
N ALA A 106 -8.93 -19.37 -10.22
CA ALA A 106 -7.59 -19.29 -9.66
C ALA A 106 -7.48 -18.20 -8.59
N ALA A 107 -8.03 -17.02 -8.85
CA ALA A 107 -8.03 -15.91 -7.91
C ALA A 107 -8.77 -16.27 -6.61
N ARG A 108 -9.99 -16.82 -6.72
CA ARG A 108 -10.75 -17.28 -5.55
C ARG A 108 -10.00 -18.37 -4.79
N LYS A 109 -9.35 -19.31 -5.49
CA LYS A 109 -8.53 -20.36 -4.88
C LYS A 109 -7.37 -19.77 -4.08
N ILE A 110 -6.61 -18.84 -4.67
CA ILE A 110 -5.49 -18.16 -4.01
C ILE A 110 -5.96 -17.43 -2.74
N LEU A 111 -7.03 -16.62 -2.86
CA LEU A 111 -7.57 -15.87 -1.73
C LEU A 111 -8.11 -16.79 -0.64
N GLN A 112 -8.82 -17.87 -1.00
CA GLN A 112 -9.29 -18.85 -0.04
C GLN A 112 -8.12 -19.54 0.67
N ASP A 113 -7.05 -19.85 -0.05
CA ASP A 113 -5.86 -20.50 0.50
C ASP A 113 -5.07 -19.58 1.43
N PHE A 114 -5.07 -18.28 1.15
CA PHE A 114 -4.55 -17.25 2.03
C PHE A 114 -5.36 -17.17 3.32
N ARG A 115 -6.67 -16.91 3.19
CA ARG A 115 -7.60 -16.68 4.31
C ARG A 115 -7.74 -17.88 5.24
N SER A 116 -7.60 -19.09 4.70
CA SER A 116 -7.62 -20.33 5.48
C SER A 116 -6.27 -20.72 6.08
N GLY A 117 -5.21 -19.92 5.88
CA GLY A 117 -3.86 -20.19 6.36
C GLY A 117 -3.17 -21.37 5.66
N ARG A 118 -3.73 -21.89 4.56
CA ARG A 118 -3.15 -23.04 3.84
C ARG A 118 -1.89 -22.67 3.06
N MET A 119 -1.68 -21.38 2.78
CA MET A 119 -0.40 -20.86 2.28
C MET A 119 0.66 -20.67 3.38
N GLY A 120 0.34 -20.99 4.63
CA GLY A 120 1.20 -20.77 5.79
C GLY A 120 0.87 -19.45 6.51
N PRO A 121 1.51 -19.20 7.67
CA PRO A 121 1.38 -17.92 8.35
C PRO A 121 1.97 -16.81 7.48
N ALA A 122 1.21 -15.74 7.27
CA ALA A 122 1.60 -14.61 6.45
C ALA A 122 1.16 -13.29 7.10
N ALA A 123 2.11 -12.41 7.40
CA ALA A 123 1.88 -11.07 7.89
C ALA A 123 2.11 -10.06 6.76
N LEU A 124 1.04 -9.42 6.29
CA LEU A 124 1.10 -8.48 5.16
C LEU A 124 1.75 -7.15 5.54
N GLN A 125 1.69 -6.76 6.80
CA GLN A 125 2.27 -5.52 7.31
C GLN A 125 3.44 -5.85 8.24
N LEU A 126 4.56 -5.17 8.03
CA LEU A 126 5.76 -5.31 8.84
C LEU A 126 5.87 -4.16 9.83
N ALA A 127 6.24 -4.48 11.06
CA ALA A 127 6.52 -3.50 12.09
C ALA A 127 7.59 -2.47 11.65
N PRO A 128 7.53 -1.23 12.18
CA PRO A 128 8.61 -0.26 12.04
C PRO A 128 9.94 -0.86 12.51
N ARG A 129 11.06 -0.42 11.91
CA ARG A 129 12.39 -0.84 12.37
C ARG A 129 12.90 0.02 13.53
N ARG A 130 12.40 1.26 13.65
CA ARG A 130 12.79 2.24 14.66
C ARG A 130 11.57 2.96 15.22
N ALA A 131 11.70 3.50 16.43
CA ALA A 131 10.64 4.28 17.07
C ALA A 131 10.28 5.55 16.27
N ASP A 132 11.24 6.10 15.52
CA ASP A 132 11.07 7.31 14.70
C ASP A 132 10.51 7.01 13.31
N ASP A 133 10.38 5.73 12.93
CA ASP A 133 9.71 5.36 11.69
C ASP A 133 8.21 5.63 11.88
N GLY A 134 7.60 6.41 10.98
CA GLY A 134 6.19 6.85 11.05
C GLY A 134 5.14 5.74 10.87
N GLY A 135 5.34 4.58 11.51
CA GLY A 135 4.44 3.44 11.48
C GLY A 135 4.96 2.28 10.63
N GLN A 136 4.16 1.81 9.69
CA GLN A 136 4.43 0.56 8.99
C GLN A 136 5.57 0.68 7.97
N THR A 137 6.36 -0.40 7.80
CA THR A 137 7.37 -0.42 6.72
C THR A 137 6.65 -0.35 5.37
N LYS A 138 6.93 0.69 4.56
CA LYS A 138 6.38 0.82 3.21
C LYS A 138 6.97 -0.26 2.29
N VAL A 139 6.10 -0.91 1.52
CA VAL A 139 6.48 -1.92 0.51
C VAL A 139 6.15 -1.33 -0.86
N ASP A 140 7.19 -0.98 -1.62
CA ASP A 140 7.03 -0.49 -2.99
C ASP A 140 6.88 -1.67 -3.95
N VAL A 141 5.63 -2.07 -4.21
CA VAL A 141 5.28 -3.15 -5.15
C VAL A 141 5.82 -2.88 -6.56
N ARG A 142 5.86 -1.61 -6.97
CA ARG A 142 6.44 -1.18 -8.26
C ARG A 142 7.96 -1.38 -8.33
N ARG A 143 8.65 -1.31 -7.19
CA ARG A 143 10.10 -1.50 -7.09
C ARG A 143 10.49 -2.97 -7.19
N GLY A 144 9.67 -3.89 -6.66
CA GLY A 144 9.87 -5.33 -6.82
C GLY A 144 9.91 -5.77 -8.30
N VAL A 145 9.07 -5.17 -9.14
CA VAL A 145 9.07 -5.34 -10.61
C VAL A 145 10.34 -4.74 -11.23
N ALA A 146 10.77 -3.56 -10.79
CA ALA A 146 11.95 -2.88 -11.35
C ALA A 146 13.28 -3.56 -10.95
N GLU A 147 13.39 -4.08 -9.73
CA GLU A 147 14.54 -4.88 -9.27
C GLU A 147 14.60 -6.25 -9.96
N SER A 148 13.46 -6.79 -10.42
CA SER A 148 13.41 -8.02 -11.22
C SER A 148 13.63 -7.82 -12.72
N LEU A 149 13.70 -6.57 -13.19
CA LEU A 149 13.97 -6.18 -14.58
C LEU A 149 15.42 -5.69 -14.82
N GLY A 150 16.30 -5.81 -13.81
CA GLY A 150 17.68 -5.31 -13.85
C GLY A 150 17.78 -3.89 -13.28
N GLY A 151 18.47 -3.77 -12.14
CA GLY A 151 18.46 -2.62 -11.24
C GLY A 151 18.85 -1.26 -11.83
N ASP A 152 19.51 -1.20 -12.99
CA ASP A 152 20.02 0.05 -13.58
C ASP A 152 18.91 1.02 -14.04
N LEU A 153 17.78 0.51 -14.54
CA LEU A 153 16.68 1.35 -15.00
C LEU A 153 15.82 1.86 -13.84
N ALA A 154 15.67 1.02 -12.81
CA ALA A 154 14.97 1.34 -11.56
C ALA A 154 15.68 2.46 -10.79
N GLU A 155 17.00 2.38 -10.65
CA GLU A 155 17.80 3.40 -9.99
C GLU A 155 17.75 4.74 -10.73
N ARG A 156 17.79 4.72 -12.06
CA ARG A 156 17.62 5.93 -12.89
C ARG A 156 16.24 6.56 -12.74
N ALA A 157 15.19 5.75 -12.69
CA ALA A 157 13.82 6.23 -12.49
C ALA A 157 13.61 6.82 -11.09
N SER A 158 14.18 6.20 -10.05
CA SER A 158 14.14 6.74 -8.69
C SER A 158 14.89 8.05 -8.55
N ARG A 159 16.11 8.17 -9.12
CA ARG A 159 16.87 9.43 -9.12
C ARG A 159 16.14 10.54 -9.88
N SER A 160 15.54 10.23 -11.03
CA SER A 160 14.75 11.20 -11.80
C SER A 160 13.47 11.64 -11.06
N ALA A 161 12.84 10.75 -10.31
CA ALA A 161 11.67 11.08 -9.49
C ALA A 161 12.02 11.93 -8.25
N GLU A 162 13.18 11.70 -7.64
CA GLU A 162 13.70 12.53 -6.55
C GLU A 162 14.10 13.94 -7.04
N GLU A 163 14.75 14.04 -8.20
CA GLU A 163 15.09 15.32 -8.83
C GLU A 163 13.84 16.15 -9.14
N ARG A 164 12.80 15.55 -9.72
CA ARG A 164 11.53 16.25 -9.99
C ARG A 164 10.85 16.76 -8.72
N ARG A 165 10.86 15.97 -7.64
CA ARG A 165 10.28 16.40 -6.35
C ARG A 165 11.04 17.58 -5.76
N ARG A 166 12.36 17.62 -5.96
CA ARG A 166 13.21 18.73 -5.53
C ARG A 166 12.91 19.99 -6.35
N GLU A 167 12.77 19.87 -7.66
CA GLU A 167 12.39 20.98 -8.53
C GLU A 167 10.99 21.53 -8.17
N GLU A 168 10.02 20.66 -7.93
CA GLU A 168 8.66 21.04 -7.51
C GLU A 168 8.68 21.75 -6.14
N MET A 169 9.53 21.32 -5.21
CA MET A 169 9.72 21.98 -3.91
C MET A 169 10.37 23.35 -4.06
N GLU A 170 11.43 23.47 -4.87
CA GLU A 170 12.12 24.73 -5.15
C GLU A 170 11.20 25.73 -5.88
N GLU A 171 10.36 25.25 -6.80
CA GLU A 171 9.36 26.08 -7.47
C GLU A 171 8.27 26.56 -6.49
N ARG A 172 7.81 25.67 -5.59
CA ARG A 172 6.85 26.02 -4.55
C ARG A 172 7.41 27.08 -3.60
N ASP A 173 8.66 26.93 -3.16
CA ASP A 173 9.33 27.89 -2.29
C ASP A 173 9.58 29.22 -2.99
N ARG A 174 9.95 29.19 -4.27
CA ARG A 174 10.08 30.41 -5.08
C ARG A 174 8.76 31.13 -5.23
N ARG A 175 7.67 30.40 -5.50
CA ARG A 175 6.32 30.96 -5.62
C ARG A 175 5.83 31.52 -4.27
N ALA A 176 6.16 30.85 -3.17
CA ALA A 176 5.87 31.34 -1.83
C ALA A 176 6.60 32.65 -1.53
N LYS A 177 7.90 32.75 -1.86
CA LYS A 177 8.67 34.00 -1.69
C LYS A 177 8.11 35.17 -2.49
N VAL A 178 7.76 34.95 -3.75
CA VAL A 178 7.15 35.99 -4.60
C VAL A 178 5.80 36.43 -4.04
N ALA A 179 4.99 35.51 -3.52
CA ALA A 179 3.71 35.83 -2.89
C ALA A 179 3.91 36.67 -1.61
N VAL A 180 4.93 36.36 -0.80
CA VAL A 180 5.27 37.12 0.41
C VAL A 180 5.72 38.53 0.06
N GLU A 181 6.60 38.68 -0.92
CA GLU A 181 7.10 39.98 -1.39
C GLU A 181 5.95 40.84 -1.97
N THR A 182 5.10 40.24 -2.81
CA THR A 182 3.93 40.93 -3.39
C THR A 182 2.91 41.35 -2.32
N ALA A 183 2.75 40.58 -1.24
CA ALA A 183 1.88 40.94 -0.12
C ALA A 183 2.45 42.11 0.70
N ALA A 184 3.76 42.10 0.95
CA ALA A 184 4.47 43.18 1.62
C ALA A 184 4.39 44.51 0.85
N GLU A 185 4.55 44.48 -0.48
CA GLU A 185 4.37 45.66 -1.35
C GLU A 185 2.94 46.22 -1.31
N ARG A 186 1.94 45.36 -1.06
CA ARG A 186 0.53 45.74 -0.96
C ARG A 186 0.10 46.11 0.46
N GLY A 187 1.03 46.17 1.43
CA GLY A 187 0.75 46.50 2.82
C GLY A 187 -0.13 45.46 3.54
N LEU A 188 -0.16 44.22 3.04
CA LEU A 188 -0.86 43.10 3.64
C LEU A 188 0.12 42.32 4.53
N GLU A 189 -0.07 42.37 5.84
CA GLU A 189 0.70 41.54 6.77
C GLU A 189 0.25 40.09 6.62
N LEU A 190 1.17 39.24 6.16
CA LEU A 190 0.94 37.80 6.13
C LEU A 190 1.13 37.24 7.55
N PRO A 191 0.27 36.31 7.99
CA PRO A 191 0.48 35.61 9.26
C PRO A 191 1.83 34.89 9.25
N PRO A 192 2.49 34.75 10.41
CA PRO A 192 3.78 34.08 10.49
C PRO A 192 3.68 32.68 9.90
N VAL A 193 4.63 32.33 9.03
CA VAL A 193 4.73 30.99 8.45
C VAL A 193 5.00 30.03 9.60
N VAL A 194 3.99 29.26 9.98
CA VAL A 194 4.15 28.14 10.90
C VAL A 194 5.01 27.14 10.15
N GLU A 195 6.31 27.07 10.48
CA GLU A 195 7.11 25.91 10.15
C GLU A 195 6.37 24.72 10.74
N ALA A 196 5.85 23.83 9.88
CA ALA A 196 5.19 22.61 10.32
C ALA A 196 6.23 21.64 10.89
N SER A 197 6.81 22.05 12.02
CA SER A 197 7.39 21.15 12.99
C SER A 197 6.23 20.37 13.58
N ALA A 198 6.34 19.05 13.52
CA ALA A 198 5.46 18.15 14.21
C ALA A 198 5.57 18.41 15.72
N GLU A 199 4.63 19.17 16.27
CA GLU A 199 4.31 19.14 17.70
C GLU A 199 2.78 19.10 17.85
N GLU A 200 2.35 18.09 18.59
CA GLU A 200 0.97 17.87 19.01
C GLU A 200 0.53 18.96 20.00
N GLY A 201 -0.74 19.38 19.88
CA GLY A 201 -1.58 19.64 21.05
C GLY A 201 -1.62 21.05 21.63
N ALA A 202 -2.86 21.54 21.75
CA ALA A 202 -3.35 22.60 22.64
C ALA A 202 -2.95 24.03 22.21
N GLU A 203 -3.81 25.06 22.21
CA GLU A 203 -4.99 25.38 23.01
C GLU A 203 -5.95 26.26 22.17
N GLU A 204 -7.25 25.98 22.23
CA GLU A 204 -8.30 26.92 21.84
C GLU A 204 -8.57 27.85 23.03
N GLU A 205 -8.25 29.15 22.90
CA GLU A 205 -8.82 30.19 23.76
C GLU A 205 -9.94 30.92 22.98
N GLU A 206 -11.20 30.58 23.27
CA GLU A 206 -12.33 31.48 23.09
C GLU A 206 -12.62 32.16 24.44
N THR A 207 -12.31 33.45 24.52
CA THR A 207 -12.72 34.33 25.62
C THR A 207 -14.21 34.63 25.53
N GLY A 208 -14.95 34.41 26.63
CA GLY A 208 -16.34 34.82 26.74
C GLY A 208 -16.95 34.53 28.13
N GLU A 209 -16.56 35.31 29.14
CA GLU A 209 -17.20 35.33 30.46
C GLU A 209 -18.67 35.77 30.39
N LYS A 210 -19.57 35.01 31.05
CA LYS A 210 -20.53 35.57 32.01
C LYS A 210 -21.19 34.48 32.87
N GLU A 211 -21.16 34.76 34.17
CA GLU A 211 -21.74 34.04 35.30
C GLU A 211 -23.26 33.85 35.19
N ASP A 212 -23.79 32.70 35.61
CA ASP A 212 -24.62 32.60 36.82
C ASP A 212 -25.16 31.18 37.09
N SER A 213 -24.99 30.74 38.34
CA SER A 213 -25.83 29.79 39.10
C SER A 213 -25.91 28.29 38.71
N ALA A 214 -25.47 27.44 39.66
CA ALA A 214 -25.67 25.99 39.69
C ALA A 214 -27.15 25.59 39.89
N PRO A 215 -27.54 24.33 39.62
CA PRO A 215 -27.37 23.29 40.64
C PRO A 215 -26.94 21.90 40.12
N GLU A 216 -26.37 21.12 41.04
CA GLU A 216 -25.96 19.72 40.92
C GLU A 216 -27.10 18.79 40.48
N VAL A 217 -26.82 17.88 39.53
CA VAL A 217 -27.64 16.68 39.30
C VAL A 217 -26.75 15.47 39.09
N SER A 218 -27.13 14.41 39.81
CA SER A 218 -26.48 13.13 40.06
C SER A 218 -26.09 12.31 38.82
N GLN A 219 -24.95 11.61 38.94
CA GLN A 219 -24.53 10.50 38.09
C GLN A 219 -25.50 9.31 38.21
N GLU A 220 -26.57 9.29 37.44
CA GLU A 220 -27.39 8.11 37.17
C GLU A 220 -28.18 8.38 35.87
N GLU A 221 -28.22 7.42 34.94
CA GLU A 221 -28.88 7.46 33.61
C GLU A 221 -28.06 7.85 32.35
N ILE A 222 -26.80 7.44 32.23
CA ILE A 222 -26.22 7.19 30.88
C ILE A 222 -26.52 5.74 30.50
N GLY A 223 -27.68 5.52 29.89
CA GLY A 223 -28.07 4.19 29.45
C GLY A 223 -29.54 4.04 29.10
N LYS A 224 -30.01 4.72 28.05
CA LYS A 224 -31.21 4.33 27.28
C LYS A 224 -30.96 4.65 25.81
N GLY A 225 -30.83 3.59 25.02
CA GLY A 225 -30.57 3.67 23.58
C GLY A 225 -31.75 4.28 22.82
N MET A 226 -31.44 5.17 21.90
CA MET A 226 -32.33 5.60 20.82
C MET A 226 -32.24 4.58 19.69
N PHE A 227 -33.01 3.49 19.78
CA PHE A 227 -33.35 2.67 18.62
C PHE A 227 -34.73 2.07 18.87
N ASP A 228 -35.76 2.90 18.68
CA ASP A 228 -37.12 2.42 18.46
C ASP A 228 -37.26 2.13 16.96
N GLY A 229 -37.77 0.95 16.63
CA GLY A 229 -37.74 0.40 15.28
C GLY A 229 -38.54 1.22 14.26
N TRP A 230 -38.26 0.95 12.99
CA TRP A 230 -39.14 0.37 11.96
C TRP A 230 -38.26 -0.10 10.79
#